data_AF-A0A945L1D7-F1
#
_entry.id   AF-A0A945L1D7-F1
#
_cell.length_a   1.000
_cell.length_b   1.000
_cell.length_c   1.000
_cell.angle_alpha   90.00
_cell.angle_beta   90.00
_cell.angle_gamma   90.00
#
_symmetry.space_group_name_H-M   'P 1'
#
loop_
_entity.id
_entity.type
_entity.pdbx_description
1 polymer ?
#
loop_
_entity_poly.entity_id
_entity_poly.type
_entity_poly.pdbx_seq_one_letter_code
_entity_poly.pdbx_strand_id
1 'polypeptide(L)'
;MKQYREIPYNYTSFSDKEIVCRFLGEDAWALLESLRTNRNTGRSARMLFEVLGDMWVVDRNPYLQEDLIKNQRRWKSLIGALNSRLDLVRKRANNNTKVLELLQSADLAVTKFEHCLSDFKQHKKRIKQALLKVTNINNIRFDALSRSAHATDATDWRVEYPQVVITPDTELEIAAIVKACIELKLTIIPRGGGTGYTGGAIPLHTQTAVINTEKLSFIDDIKNTNNLQSVNVGAGVITKRVSDLATKNNLVFAVDPTSQDACTIGGNVAMNAGGKKALRWGTTIDNLLSWKMVTPDGSWLRVERLEHNQDKIQLLKSVSFKIDTLKDDCKTVVSSEVLTIDAKKLRKSGLGKDVTNKFLDGLPGIQKEGCDGF
;
A
#
# COMPACT_ATOMS: atom_id res chain seq x y z
N MET A 1 -30.54 -2.95 -27.61
CA MET A 1 -29.84 -2.58 -26.35
C MET A 1 -29.89 -1.05 -26.22
N LYS A 2 -30.40 -0.49 -25.12
CA LYS A 2 -30.28 0.97 -24.89
C LYS A 2 -28.80 1.27 -24.69
N GLN A 3 -28.20 2.05 -25.58
CA GLN A 3 -26.81 2.49 -25.44
C GLN A 3 -26.79 3.60 -24.37
N TYR A 4 -26.40 3.21 -23.15
CA TYR A 4 -26.24 4.16 -22.05
C TYR A 4 -24.97 4.98 -22.28
N ARG A 5 -24.96 6.21 -21.76
CA ARG A 5 -23.82 7.12 -21.91
C ARG A 5 -22.85 6.87 -20.78
N GLU A 6 -21.60 6.71 -21.14
CA GLU A 6 -20.52 6.32 -20.24
C GLU A 6 -19.49 7.45 -20.08
N ILE A 7 -18.70 7.37 -19.01
CA ILE A 7 -17.56 8.27 -18.84
C ILE A 7 -16.50 7.95 -19.91
N PRO A 8 -16.12 8.93 -20.74
CA PRO A 8 -15.12 8.69 -21.78
C PRO A 8 -13.75 8.39 -21.14
N TYR A 9 -12.97 7.52 -21.79
CA TYR A 9 -11.58 7.20 -21.40
C TYR A 9 -11.43 6.58 -20.00
N ASN A 10 -12.44 5.86 -19.52
CA ASN A 10 -12.34 5.08 -18.29
C ASN A 10 -11.44 3.85 -18.47
N TYR A 11 -10.13 4.04 -18.37
CA TYR A 11 -9.11 2.99 -18.44
C TYR A 11 -8.73 2.45 -17.06
N THR A 12 -9.63 2.59 -16.08
CA THR A 12 -9.36 2.25 -14.68
C THR A 12 -10.27 1.12 -14.19
N SER A 13 -9.94 0.50 -13.07
CA SER A 13 -10.75 -0.56 -12.45
C SER A 13 -12.10 -0.08 -11.86
N PHE A 14 -12.48 1.18 -12.07
CA PHE A 14 -13.68 1.79 -11.52
C PHE A 14 -14.78 1.86 -12.57
N SER A 15 -16.01 1.56 -12.17
CA SER A 15 -17.22 1.81 -12.93
C SER A 15 -17.60 3.29 -12.91
N ASP A 16 -18.44 3.72 -13.87
CA ASP A 16 -18.98 5.08 -13.91
C ASP A 16 -19.71 5.46 -12.63
N LYS A 17 -20.41 4.50 -12.00
CA LYS A 17 -21.08 4.70 -10.72
C LYS A 17 -20.06 5.13 -9.67
N GLU A 18 -18.94 4.41 -9.55
CA GLU A 18 -17.93 4.71 -8.55
C GLU A 18 -17.25 6.06 -8.80
N ILE A 19 -16.98 6.40 -10.06
CA ILE A 19 -16.41 7.72 -10.42
C ILE A 19 -17.39 8.84 -10.06
N VAL A 20 -18.67 8.69 -10.39
CA VAL A 20 -19.72 9.65 -10.00
C VAL A 20 -19.80 9.77 -8.48
N CYS A 21 -19.92 8.65 -7.76
CA CYS A 21 -20.03 8.68 -6.30
C CYS A 21 -18.81 9.35 -5.66
N ARG A 22 -17.61 9.15 -6.22
CA ARG A 22 -16.37 9.72 -5.70
C ARG A 22 -16.29 11.24 -5.88
N PHE A 23 -16.78 11.77 -7.01
CA PHE A 23 -16.78 13.22 -7.24
C PHE A 23 -18.00 13.94 -6.67
N LEU A 24 -19.19 13.35 -6.83
CA LEU A 24 -20.49 14.00 -6.63
C LEU A 24 -21.29 13.43 -5.45
N GLY A 25 -20.92 12.25 -4.92
CA GLY A 25 -21.67 11.55 -3.87
C GLY A 25 -22.72 10.57 -4.37
N GLU A 26 -23.23 9.71 -3.48
CA GLU A 26 -24.22 8.68 -3.81
C GLU A 26 -25.58 9.27 -4.22
N ASP A 27 -25.99 10.37 -3.59
CA ASP A 27 -27.25 11.06 -3.91
C ASP A 27 -27.26 11.57 -5.36
N ALA A 28 -26.13 12.08 -5.84
CA ALA A 28 -25.97 12.53 -7.22
C ALA A 28 -26.10 11.36 -8.22
N TRP A 29 -25.62 10.16 -7.86
CA TRP A 29 -25.83 8.97 -8.68
C TRP A 29 -27.30 8.54 -8.74
N ALA A 30 -27.99 8.55 -7.59
CA ALA A 30 -29.43 8.26 -7.54
C ALA A 30 -30.25 9.26 -8.38
N LEU A 31 -29.90 10.55 -8.32
CA LEU A 31 -30.50 11.59 -9.16
C LEU A 31 -30.25 11.34 -10.65
N LEU A 32 -29.02 10.99 -11.04
CA LEU A 32 -28.67 10.63 -12.42
C LEU A 32 -29.48 9.44 -12.95
N GLU A 33 -29.62 8.38 -12.16
CA GLU A 33 -30.46 7.22 -12.52
C GLU A 33 -31.92 7.63 -12.69
N SER A 34 -32.45 8.48 -11.81
CA SER A 34 -33.82 8.99 -11.95
C SER A 34 -34.02 9.85 -13.20
N LEU A 35 -32.98 10.55 -13.67
CA LEU A 35 -33.00 11.38 -14.87
C LEU A 35 -32.78 10.59 -16.16
N ARG A 36 -32.12 9.42 -16.09
CA ARG A 36 -31.87 8.50 -17.22
C ARG A 36 -33.14 7.85 -17.76
N THR A 37 -34.18 7.73 -16.94
CA THR A 37 -35.50 7.21 -17.36
C THR A 37 -36.27 8.22 -18.24
N ASN A 38 -35.90 9.51 -18.21
CA ASN A 38 -36.54 10.58 -18.98
C ASN A 38 -35.86 10.81 -20.34
N ARG A 39 -36.62 10.71 -21.45
CA ARG A 39 -36.10 10.72 -22.85
C ARG A 39 -35.39 12.02 -23.28
N ASN A 40 -35.50 13.13 -22.54
CA ASN A 40 -35.02 14.46 -22.96
C ASN A 40 -33.64 14.87 -22.39
N THR A 41 -32.98 14.07 -21.55
CA THR A 41 -31.79 14.49 -20.76
C THR A 41 -30.44 14.12 -21.37
N GLY A 42 -30.42 13.42 -22.51
CA GLY A 42 -29.21 12.76 -23.03
C GLY A 42 -28.01 13.71 -23.23
N ARG A 43 -28.20 14.85 -23.92
CA ARG A 43 -27.08 15.77 -24.25
C ARG A 43 -26.47 16.41 -23.00
N SER A 44 -27.29 16.77 -22.02
CA SER A 44 -26.85 17.32 -20.73
C SER A 44 -26.06 16.28 -19.92
N ALA A 45 -26.56 15.04 -19.84
CA ALA A 45 -25.85 13.95 -19.16
C ALA A 45 -24.48 13.65 -19.79
N ARG A 46 -24.37 13.69 -21.13
CA ARG A 46 -23.07 13.52 -21.80
C ARG A 46 -22.06 14.60 -21.45
N MET A 47 -22.48 15.86 -21.44
CA MET A 47 -21.57 16.95 -21.09
C MET A 47 -21.09 16.84 -19.63
N LEU A 48 -21.96 16.39 -18.71
CA LEU A 48 -21.55 16.10 -17.35
C LEU A 48 -20.55 14.93 -17.28
N PHE A 49 -20.79 13.83 -17.99
CA PHE A 49 -19.83 12.71 -18.04
C PHE A 49 -18.51 13.09 -18.72
N GLU A 50 -18.51 14.00 -19.70
CA GLU A 50 -17.29 14.58 -20.27
C GLU A 50 -16.53 15.40 -19.23
N VAL A 51 -17.22 16.22 -18.42
CA VAL A 51 -16.59 16.96 -17.30
C VAL A 51 -15.97 16.00 -16.28
N LEU A 52 -16.72 14.98 -15.85
CA LEU A 52 -16.22 13.98 -14.90
C LEU A 52 -15.06 13.17 -15.48
N GLY A 53 -15.12 12.82 -16.77
CA GLY A 53 -14.05 12.12 -17.47
C GLY A 53 -12.77 12.93 -17.56
N ASP A 54 -12.86 14.21 -17.95
CA ASP A 54 -11.72 15.13 -18.00
C ASP A 54 -11.05 15.27 -16.61
N MET A 55 -11.85 15.41 -15.54
CA MET A 55 -11.35 15.45 -14.16
C MET A 55 -10.70 14.12 -13.76
N TRP A 56 -11.34 12.99 -14.08
CA TRP A 56 -10.86 11.65 -13.75
C TRP A 56 -9.51 11.33 -14.40
N VAL A 57 -9.35 11.64 -15.69
CA VAL A 57 -8.10 11.43 -16.42
C VAL A 57 -6.93 12.15 -15.76
N VAL A 58 -7.15 13.37 -15.25
CA VAL A 58 -6.12 14.12 -14.51
C VAL A 58 -5.89 13.56 -13.11
N ASP A 59 -6.95 13.24 -12.36
CA ASP A 59 -6.83 12.66 -11.01
C ASP A 59 -6.05 11.33 -11.03
N ARG A 60 -6.24 10.54 -12.08
CA ARG A 60 -5.67 9.19 -12.23
C ARG A 60 -4.35 9.12 -12.97
N ASN A 61 -3.75 10.25 -13.34
CA ASN A 61 -2.52 10.27 -14.09
C ASN A 61 -1.48 11.23 -13.48
N PRO A 62 -0.55 10.71 -12.66
CA PRO A 62 0.53 11.50 -12.07
C PRO A 62 1.39 12.26 -13.10
N TYR A 63 1.56 11.74 -14.32
CA TYR A 63 2.31 12.41 -15.38
C TYR A 63 1.57 13.65 -15.91
N LEU A 64 0.25 13.55 -16.09
CA LEU A 64 -0.57 14.72 -16.45
C LEU A 64 -0.59 15.75 -15.32
N GLN A 65 -0.70 15.32 -14.06
CA GLN A 65 -0.63 16.21 -12.91
C GLN A 65 0.68 17.01 -12.91
N GLU A 66 1.82 16.35 -13.18
CA GLU A 66 3.12 17.02 -13.27
C GLU A 66 3.20 18.03 -14.42
N ASP A 67 2.68 17.71 -15.61
CA ASP A 67 2.64 18.63 -16.75
C ASP A 67 1.79 19.86 -16.41
N LEU A 68 0.57 19.64 -15.89
CA LEU A 68 -0.36 20.70 -15.53
C LEU A 68 0.16 21.59 -14.39
N ILE A 69 0.90 21.01 -13.44
CA ILE A 69 1.61 21.73 -12.38
C ILE A 69 2.64 22.72 -12.96
N LYS A 70 3.34 22.34 -14.04
CA LYS A 70 4.34 23.16 -14.73
C LYS A 70 3.70 24.16 -15.69
N ASN A 71 2.52 23.86 -16.24
CA ASN A 71 1.84 24.67 -17.25
C ASN A 71 0.51 25.25 -16.74
N GLN A 72 0.61 26.35 -15.99
CA GLN A 72 -0.56 27.01 -15.39
C GLN A 72 -1.59 27.50 -16.45
N ARG A 73 -1.15 27.82 -17.67
CA ARG A 73 -2.06 28.23 -18.75
C ARG A 73 -2.95 27.08 -19.19
N ARG A 74 -2.38 25.88 -19.37
CA ARG A 74 -3.16 24.66 -19.67
C ARG A 74 -4.12 24.33 -18.54
N TRP A 75 -3.68 24.43 -17.29
CA TRP A 75 -4.54 24.20 -16.13
C TRP A 75 -5.75 25.15 -16.12
N LYS A 76 -5.53 26.47 -16.25
CA LYS A 76 -6.62 27.45 -16.33
C LYS A 76 -7.56 27.21 -17.52
N SER A 77 -7.00 26.81 -18.67
CA SER A 77 -7.79 26.49 -19.86
C SER A 77 -8.68 25.26 -19.63
N LEU A 78 -8.18 24.22 -18.96
CA LEU A 78 -8.96 23.05 -18.61
C LEU A 78 -10.12 23.43 -17.68
N ILE A 79 -9.83 24.12 -16.57
CA ILE A 79 -10.86 24.56 -15.62
C ILE A 79 -11.91 25.45 -16.30
N GLY A 80 -11.49 26.39 -17.14
CA GLY A 80 -12.41 27.22 -17.93
C GLY A 80 -13.31 26.39 -18.86
N ALA A 81 -12.78 25.33 -19.49
CA ALA A 81 -13.56 24.43 -20.32
C ALA A 81 -14.56 23.59 -19.51
N LEU A 82 -14.19 23.11 -18.31
CA LEU A 82 -15.10 22.39 -17.42
C LEU A 82 -16.28 23.28 -17.00
N ASN A 83 -16.01 24.49 -16.51
CA ASN A 83 -17.03 25.47 -16.12
C ASN A 83 -17.94 25.84 -17.29
N SER A 84 -17.38 26.10 -18.47
CA SER A 84 -18.15 26.41 -19.68
C SER A 84 -19.12 25.28 -20.07
N ARG A 85 -18.73 24.01 -19.89
CA ARG A 85 -19.62 22.87 -20.15
C ARG A 85 -20.74 22.79 -19.11
N LEU A 86 -20.46 23.01 -17.83
CA LEU A 86 -21.49 23.06 -16.78
C LEU A 86 -22.50 24.20 -17.04
N ASP A 87 -22.04 25.37 -17.49
CA ASP A 87 -22.92 26.49 -17.87
C ASP A 87 -23.86 26.13 -19.04
N LEU A 88 -23.37 25.39 -20.03
CA LEU A 88 -24.19 24.89 -21.13
C LEU A 88 -25.24 23.87 -20.67
N VAL A 89 -24.91 23.02 -19.70
CA VAL A 89 -25.88 22.12 -19.06
C VAL A 89 -26.93 22.94 -18.31
N ARG A 90 -26.52 23.97 -17.55
CA ARG A 90 -27.41 24.85 -16.78
C ARG A 90 -28.41 25.59 -17.67
N LYS A 91 -27.94 26.16 -18.79
CA LYS A 91 -28.81 26.80 -19.81
C LYS A 91 -29.87 25.87 -20.40
N ARG A 92 -29.59 24.56 -20.44
CA ARG A 92 -30.50 23.53 -20.98
C ARG A 92 -31.39 22.89 -19.91
N ALA A 93 -31.18 23.21 -18.63
CA ALA A 93 -31.92 22.59 -17.53
C ALA A 93 -33.41 22.99 -17.52
N ASN A 94 -33.78 24.12 -18.14
CA ASN A 94 -35.17 24.63 -18.17
C ASN A 94 -35.85 24.62 -16.79
N ASN A 95 -35.14 25.06 -15.74
CA ASN A 95 -35.57 25.05 -14.34
C ASN A 95 -35.91 23.66 -13.75
N ASN A 96 -35.41 22.56 -14.34
CA ASN A 96 -35.50 21.24 -13.76
C ASN A 96 -34.69 21.17 -12.46
N THR A 97 -35.37 21.10 -11.32
CA THR A 97 -34.77 21.13 -9.98
C THR A 97 -33.73 20.03 -9.77
N LYS A 98 -34.01 18.80 -10.20
CA LYS A 98 -33.07 17.67 -10.10
C LYS A 98 -31.79 17.89 -10.89
N VAL A 99 -31.89 18.52 -12.07
CA VAL A 99 -30.71 18.85 -12.88
C VAL A 99 -29.89 19.96 -12.22
N LEU A 100 -30.54 20.95 -11.62
CA LEU A 100 -29.87 22.04 -10.89
C LEU A 100 -29.15 21.53 -9.64
N GLU A 101 -29.74 20.60 -8.89
CA GLU A 101 -29.13 19.95 -7.73
C GLU A 101 -27.88 19.13 -8.11
N LEU A 102 -27.97 18.38 -9.21
CA LEU A 102 -26.83 17.65 -9.76
C LEU A 102 -25.71 18.61 -10.22
N LEU A 103 -26.07 19.74 -10.82
CA LEU A 103 -25.11 20.77 -11.22
C LEU A 103 -24.43 21.42 -10.02
N GLN A 104 -25.15 21.67 -8.93
CA GLN A 104 -24.55 22.20 -7.70
C GLN A 104 -23.46 21.25 -7.16
N SER A 105 -23.73 19.94 -7.20
CA SER A 105 -22.74 18.92 -6.82
C SER A 105 -21.53 18.95 -7.77
N ALA A 106 -21.76 19.10 -9.08
CA ALA A 106 -20.71 19.20 -10.08
C ALA A 106 -19.87 20.48 -9.96
N ASP A 107 -20.49 21.63 -9.70
CA ASP A 107 -19.81 22.91 -9.46
C ASP A 107 -18.88 22.81 -8.24
N LEU A 108 -19.34 22.19 -7.15
CA LEU A 108 -18.52 21.92 -5.98
C LEU A 108 -17.34 21.00 -6.30
N ALA A 109 -17.57 19.96 -7.09
CA ALA A 109 -16.52 19.02 -7.50
C ALA A 109 -15.46 19.69 -8.40
N VAL A 110 -15.88 20.51 -9.36
CA VAL A 110 -14.96 21.30 -10.21
C VAL A 110 -14.17 22.32 -9.38
N THR A 111 -14.81 22.98 -8.41
CA THR A 111 -14.14 23.90 -7.49
C THR A 111 -13.06 23.19 -6.66
N LYS A 112 -13.38 22.02 -6.09
CA LYS A 112 -12.39 21.19 -5.38
C LYS A 112 -11.25 20.75 -6.31
N PHE A 113 -11.58 20.36 -7.53
CA PHE A 113 -10.60 19.95 -8.53
C PHE A 113 -9.70 21.11 -8.95
N GLU A 114 -10.19 22.34 -9.07
CA GLU A 114 -9.38 23.52 -9.37
C GLU A 114 -8.23 23.73 -8.35
N HIS A 115 -8.50 23.41 -7.08
CA HIS A 115 -7.51 23.53 -5.99
C HIS A 115 -6.61 22.29 -5.82
N CYS A 116 -6.91 21.15 -6.43
CA CYS A 116 -6.21 19.90 -6.14
C CYS A 116 -4.69 19.95 -6.41
N LEU A 117 -4.26 20.63 -7.49
CA LEU A 117 -2.84 20.74 -7.85
C LEU A 117 -2.10 21.73 -6.94
N SER A 118 -2.75 22.81 -6.48
CA SER A 118 -2.15 23.71 -5.50
C SER A 118 -2.01 23.04 -4.14
N ASP A 119 -3.02 22.28 -3.72
CA ASP A 119 -3.02 21.53 -2.47
C ASP A 119 -1.92 20.47 -2.51
N PHE A 120 -1.76 19.76 -3.62
CA PHE A 120 -0.67 18.82 -3.82
C PHE A 120 0.70 19.49 -3.69
N LYS A 121 0.91 20.68 -4.26
CA LYS A 121 2.17 21.44 -4.11
C LYS A 121 2.43 21.82 -2.65
N GLN A 122 1.40 22.27 -1.93
CA GLN A 122 1.51 22.66 -0.53
C GLN A 122 1.84 21.46 0.36
N HIS A 123 1.11 20.34 0.19
CA HIS A 123 1.38 19.08 0.89
C HIS A 123 2.79 18.57 0.59
N LYS A 124 3.20 18.55 -0.68
CA LYS A 124 4.57 18.19 -1.08
C LYS A 124 5.62 19.02 -0.35
N LYS A 125 5.45 20.34 -0.26
CA LYS A 125 6.38 21.22 0.47
C LYS A 125 6.44 20.85 1.95
N ARG A 126 5.29 20.70 2.61
CA ARG A 126 5.19 20.33 4.04
C ARG A 126 5.87 19.00 4.33
N ILE A 127 5.52 17.96 3.57
CA ILE A 127 6.06 16.61 3.71
C ILE A 127 7.57 16.60 3.48
N LYS A 128 8.03 17.25 2.40
CA LYS A 128 9.46 17.35 2.08
C LYS A 128 10.25 18.01 3.21
N GLN A 129 9.74 19.11 3.79
CA GLN A 129 10.41 19.82 4.88
C GLN A 129 10.56 18.97 6.16
N ALA A 130 9.56 18.15 6.49
CA ALA A 130 9.62 17.25 7.63
C ALA A 130 10.59 16.09 7.38
N LEU A 131 10.47 15.42 6.23
CA LEU A 131 11.28 14.23 5.90
C LEU A 131 12.77 14.56 5.68
N LEU A 132 13.10 15.76 5.21
CA LEU A 132 14.49 16.21 5.07
C LEU A 132 15.27 16.25 6.39
N LYS A 133 14.58 16.24 7.54
CA LYS A 133 15.22 16.19 8.86
C LYS A 133 15.69 14.78 9.23
N VAL A 134 15.17 13.74 8.57
CA VAL A 134 15.31 12.34 9.00
C VAL A 134 15.84 11.40 7.91
N THR A 135 15.84 11.81 6.64
CA THR A 135 16.40 11.03 5.53
C THR A 135 16.96 11.93 4.43
N ASN A 136 17.75 11.36 3.53
CA ASN A 136 18.35 12.07 2.40
C ASN A 136 17.27 12.58 1.43
N ILE A 137 17.53 13.74 0.79
CA ILE A 137 16.64 14.31 -0.23
C ILE A 137 16.30 13.32 -1.36
N ASN A 138 17.25 12.51 -1.78
CA ASN A 138 17.07 11.56 -2.87
C ASN A 138 16.13 10.40 -2.51
N ASN A 139 15.91 10.18 -1.22
CA ASN A 139 15.02 9.15 -0.71
C ASN A 139 13.55 9.59 -0.71
N ILE A 140 13.27 10.88 -0.96
CA ILE A 140 11.91 11.46 -0.87
C ILE A 140 11.38 11.72 -2.29
N ARG A 141 10.52 10.84 -2.77
CA ARG A 141 10.06 10.82 -4.16
C ARG A 141 8.59 11.24 -4.26
N PHE A 142 8.35 12.27 -5.07
CA PHE A 142 7.01 12.77 -5.42
C PHE A 142 6.73 12.65 -6.92
N ASP A 143 7.68 12.13 -7.69
CA ASP A 143 7.59 12.05 -9.13
C ASP A 143 6.57 11.01 -9.59
N ALA A 144 6.05 11.23 -10.80
CA ALA A 144 5.04 10.40 -11.42
C ALA A 144 5.46 8.92 -11.50
N LEU A 145 6.70 8.63 -11.91
CA LEU A 145 7.21 7.26 -12.03
C LEU A 145 7.17 6.54 -10.67
N SER A 146 7.73 7.16 -9.63
CA SER A 146 7.76 6.58 -8.30
C SER A 146 6.35 6.35 -7.77
N ARG A 147 5.44 7.34 -7.89
CA ARG A 147 4.05 7.20 -7.43
C ARG A 147 3.30 6.12 -8.20
N SER A 148 3.47 6.04 -9.52
CA SER A 148 2.81 5.03 -10.36
C SER A 148 3.31 3.61 -10.08
N ALA A 149 4.62 3.42 -9.89
CA ALA A 149 5.22 2.11 -9.59
C ALA A 149 4.81 1.56 -8.20
N HIS A 150 4.31 2.42 -7.31
CA HIS A 150 3.92 2.08 -5.94
C HIS A 150 2.40 2.23 -5.69
N ALA A 151 1.60 2.33 -6.76
CA ALA A 151 0.14 2.46 -6.66
C ALA A 151 -0.59 1.11 -6.55
N THR A 152 0.09 0.00 -6.84
CA THR A 152 -0.52 -1.34 -6.83
C THR A 152 0.49 -2.43 -6.46
N ASP A 153 0.00 -3.58 -6.03
CA ASP A 153 0.76 -4.83 -5.90
C ASP A 153 0.41 -5.81 -7.03
N ALA A 154 0.67 -7.10 -6.86
CA ALA A 154 0.44 -8.09 -7.92
C ALA A 154 -1.05 -8.38 -8.19
N THR A 155 -1.97 -7.85 -7.37
CA THR A 155 -3.41 -7.86 -7.69
C THR A 155 -3.75 -6.96 -8.88
N ASP A 156 -2.85 -6.06 -9.27
CA ASP A 156 -3.06 -5.01 -10.27
C ASP A 156 -4.19 -4.01 -9.92
N TRP A 157 -4.74 -4.09 -8.70
CA TRP A 157 -5.79 -3.19 -8.23
C TRP A 157 -5.20 -1.81 -7.94
N ARG A 158 -5.69 -0.79 -8.64
CA ARG A 158 -5.19 0.60 -8.53
C ARG A 158 -6.20 1.47 -7.82
N VAL A 159 -6.06 1.49 -6.50
CA VAL A 159 -6.67 2.37 -5.48
C VAL A 159 -6.43 3.86 -5.75
N GLU A 160 -5.48 4.37 -4.99
CA GLU A 160 -4.95 5.71 -5.03
C GLU A 160 -3.47 5.69 -5.41
N TYR A 161 -2.97 6.85 -5.82
CA TYR A 161 -1.53 7.06 -5.90
C TYR A 161 -1.02 7.57 -4.54
N PRO A 162 0.13 7.09 -4.05
CA PRO A 162 0.68 7.59 -2.82
C PRO A 162 1.06 9.07 -2.96
N GLN A 163 0.97 9.82 -1.87
CA GLN A 163 1.40 11.21 -1.80
C GLN A 163 2.92 11.32 -1.92
N VAL A 164 3.64 10.37 -1.30
CA VAL A 164 5.11 10.32 -1.29
C VAL A 164 5.57 8.86 -1.24
N VAL A 165 6.68 8.57 -1.92
CA VAL A 165 7.42 7.31 -1.78
C VAL A 165 8.75 7.62 -1.10
N ILE A 166 9.09 6.86 -0.05
CA ILE A 166 10.27 7.04 0.78
C ILE A 166 11.15 5.81 0.65
N THR A 167 12.44 5.98 0.35
CA THR A 167 13.39 4.90 0.08
C THR A 167 14.64 5.03 0.97
N PRO A 168 14.53 4.70 2.28
CA PRO A 168 15.62 4.90 3.25
C PRO A 168 16.91 4.18 2.85
N ASP A 169 18.07 4.73 3.22
CA ASP A 169 19.37 4.11 2.99
C ASP A 169 19.70 3.07 4.07
N THR A 170 19.26 3.32 5.29
CA THR A 170 19.58 2.52 6.48
C THR A 170 18.33 2.22 7.29
N GLU A 171 18.35 1.12 8.02
CA GLU A 171 17.25 0.76 8.92
C GLU A 171 17.09 1.78 10.06
N LEU A 172 18.16 2.46 10.48
CA LEU A 172 18.14 3.44 11.58
C LEU A 172 17.22 4.65 11.30
N GLU A 173 16.97 4.97 10.02
CA GLU A 173 16.09 6.06 9.63
C GLU A 173 14.60 5.74 9.86
N ILE A 174 14.23 4.46 9.93
CA ILE A 174 12.82 4.01 9.85
C ILE A 174 11.97 4.60 10.97
N ALA A 175 12.44 4.56 12.22
CA ALA A 175 11.71 5.11 13.36
C ALA A 175 11.38 6.60 13.20
N ALA A 176 12.38 7.38 12.78
CA ALA A 176 12.22 8.81 12.59
C ALA A 176 11.31 9.14 11.38
N ILE A 177 11.40 8.36 10.30
CA ILE A 177 10.50 8.46 9.14
C ILE A 177 9.05 8.16 9.55
N VAL A 178 8.82 7.09 10.31
CA VAL A 178 7.47 6.71 10.78
C VAL A 178 6.88 7.83 11.64
N LYS A 179 7.62 8.32 12.64
CA LYS A 179 7.18 9.45 13.49
C LYS A 179 6.80 10.67 12.65
N ALA A 180 7.67 11.06 11.71
CA ALA A 180 7.40 12.20 10.82
C ALA A 180 6.13 12.00 9.97
N CYS A 181 5.91 10.80 9.41
CA CYS A 181 4.70 10.51 8.65
C CYS A 181 3.43 10.57 9.52
N ILE A 182 3.46 10.03 10.74
CA ILE A 182 2.33 10.08 11.68
C ILE A 182 2.01 11.51 12.10
N GLU A 183 3.02 12.32 12.42
CA GLU A 183 2.83 13.76 12.72
C GLU A 183 2.19 14.52 11.54
N LEU A 184 2.54 14.13 10.32
CA LEU A 184 1.95 14.67 9.09
C LEU A 184 0.54 14.13 8.78
N LYS A 185 0.01 13.22 9.61
CA LYS A 185 -1.27 12.52 9.43
C LYS A 185 -1.33 11.69 8.13
N LEU A 186 -0.19 11.17 7.70
CA LEU A 186 -0.13 10.25 6.56
C LEU A 186 -0.43 8.83 7.03
N THR A 187 -1.23 8.10 6.24
CA THR A 187 -1.23 6.64 6.34
C THR A 187 0.11 6.10 5.84
N ILE A 188 0.58 5.00 6.41
CA ILE A 188 1.90 4.44 6.11
C ILE A 188 1.73 3.03 5.56
N ILE A 189 2.33 2.77 4.41
CA ILE A 189 2.40 1.44 3.81
C ILE A 189 3.88 1.04 3.69
N PRO A 190 4.37 0.08 4.49
CA PRO A 190 5.67 -0.53 4.23
C PRO A 190 5.58 -1.40 2.97
N ARG A 191 6.61 -1.33 2.13
CA ARG A 191 6.64 -2.06 0.86
C ARG A 191 8.02 -2.65 0.60
N GLY A 192 8.04 -3.91 0.19
CA GLY A 192 9.20 -4.54 -0.47
C GLY A 192 8.98 -4.57 -1.98
N GLY A 193 9.21 -5.72 -2.62
CA GLY A 193 9.03 -5.88 -4.07
C GLY A 193 7.59 -5.78 -4.61
N GLY A 194 6.59 -5.54 -3.76
CA GLY A 194 5.21 -5.30 -4.22
C GLY A 194 4.50 -6.51 -4.85
N THR A 195 4.93 -7.73 -4.53
CA THR A 195 4.44 -8.98 -5.15
C THR A 195 3.26 -9.63 -4.42
N GLY A 196 2.63 -8.94 -3.46
CA GLY A 196 1.51 -9.48 -2.67
C GLY A 196 0.23 -9.60 -3.50
N TYR A 197 -0.66 -10.51 -3.12
CA TYR A 197 -1.91 -10.81 -3.85
C TYR A 197 -3.18 -10.51 -3.03
N THR A 198 -3.08 -9.81 -1.90
CA THR A 198 -4.24 -9.38 -1.09
C THR A 198 -4.43 -7.87 -0.98
N GLY A 199 -3.70 -7.06 -1.75
CA GLY A 199 -3.85 -5.62 -1.72
C GLY A 199 -3.16 -4.92 -0.54
N GLY A 200 -2.31 -5.63 0.21
CA GLY A 200 -1.68 -5.12 1.43
C GLY A 200 -0.69 -3.97 1.19
N ALA A 201 -0.24 -3.78 -0.07
CA ALA A 201 0.66 -2.69 -0.45
C ALA A 201 0.00 -1.64 -1.36
N ILE A 202 -1.35 -1.57 -1.38
CA ILE A 202 -2.13 -0.64 -2.20
C ILE A 202 -2.55 0.58 -1.37
N PRO A 203 -2.22 1.82 -1.81
CA PRO A 203 -2.77 3.02 -1.20
C PRO A 203 -4.28 3.10 -1.40
N LEU A 204 -5.04 3.18 -0.30
CA LEU A 204 -6.50 3.38 -0.33
C LEU A 204 -6.90 4.85 -0.19
N HIS A 205 -5.96 5.70 0.24
CA HIS A 205 -6.17 7.13 0.43
C HIS A 205 -5.06 7.92 -0.25
N THR A 206 -5.36 9.12 -0.74
CA THR A 206 -4.36 10.00 -1.37
C THR A 206 -3.28 10.42 -0.37
N GLN A 207 -3.63 10.61 0.91
CA GLN A 207 -2.69 10.93 2.00
C GLN A 207 -1.96 9.68 2.51
N THR A 208 -1.28 8.98 1.61
CA THR A 208 -0.48 7.78 1.90
C THR A 208 1.00 8.03 1.64
N ALA A 209 1.85 7.67 2.60
CA ALA A 209 3.28 7.49 2.43
C ALA A 209 3.58 5.99 2.21
N VAL A 210 4.26 5.66 1.11
CA VAL A 210 4.81 4.32 0.91
C VAL A 210 6.28 4.34 1.31
N ILE A 211 6.69 3.48 2.24
CA ILE A 211 8.09 3.30 2.63
C ILE A 211 8.61 2.04 1.93
N ASN A 212 9.36 2.21 0.85
CA ASN A 212 9.97 1.11 0.12
C ASN A 212 11.32 0.72 0.77
N THR A 213 11.39 -0.52 1.23
CA THR A 213 12.50 -1.10 2.00
C THR A 213 13.55 -1.81 1.13
N GLU A 214 13.39 -1.88 -0.19
CA GLU A 214 14.28 -2.63 -1.11
C GLU A 214 15.76 -2.22 -1.03
N LYS A 215 16.06 -0.96 -0.67
CA LYS A 215 17.44 -0.50 -0.45
C LYS A 215 18.11 -1.16 0.76
N LEU A 216 17.33 -1.61 1.76
CA LEU A 216 17.80 -2.32 2.95
C LEU A 216 18.16 -3.77 2.57
N SER A 217 19.20 -3.94 1.75
CA SER A 217 19.51 -5.18 1.03
C SER A 217 20.85 -5.82 1.41
N PHE A 218 21.35 -5.53 2.62
CA PHE A 218 22.54 -6.19 3.16
C PHE A 218 22.26 -7.68 3.44
N ILE A 219 23.28 -8.51 3.24
CA ILE A 219 23.25 -9.95 3.53
C ILE A 219 24.59 -10.25 4.22
N ASP A 220 24.54 -10.70 5.47
CA ASP A 220 25.72 -11.11 6.21
C ASP A 220 26.18 -12.51 5.79
N ASP A 221 27.36 -12.94 6.25
CA ASP A 221 27.81 -14.31 6.10
C ASP A 221 26.95 -15.29 6.91
N ILE A 222 26.87 -16.54 6.43
CA ILE A 222 26.21 -17.61 7.16
C ILE A 222 27.01 -17.91 8.43
N LYS A 223 26.32 -17.91 9.57
CA LYS A 223 26.87 -18.26 10.88
C LYS A 223 26.41 -19.64 11.29
N ASN A 224 27.31 -20.40 11.90
CA ASN A 224 26.98 -21.65 12.58
C ASN A 224 27.15 -21.46 14.09
N THR A 225 26.05 -21.51 14.82
CA THR A 225 26.05 -21.43 16.29
C THR A 225 25.34 -22.66 16.82
N ASN A 226 26.01 -23.51 17.59
CA ASN A 226 25.43 -24.73 18.16
C ASN A 226 24.71 -25.63 17.13
N ASN A 227 25.35 -25.86 15.98
CA ASN A 227 24.80 -26.61 14.83
C ASN A 227 23.58 -25.96 14.15
N LEU A 228 23.26 -24.70 14.47
CA LEU A 228 22.23 -23.92 13.80
C LEU A 228 22.88 -23.00 12.77
N GLN A 229 22.52 -23.20 11.50
CA GLN A 229 22.92 -22.33 10.40
C GLN A 229 21.93 -21.17 10.31
N SER A 230 22.46 -19.94 10.30
CA SER A 230 21.65 -18.72 10.27
C SER A 230 22.31 -17.66 9.42
N VAL A 231 21.49 -16.75 8.89
CA VAL A 231 21.96 -15.58 8.15
C VAL A 231 21.13 -14.38 8.55
N ASN A 232 21.80 -13.25 8.79
CA ASN A 232 21.15 -11.97 9.05
C ASN A 232 21.08 -11.17 7.74
N VAL A 233 19.91 -10.59 7.46
CA VAL A 233 19.60 -9.96 6.18
C VAL A 233 18.70 -8.76 6.38
N GLY A 234 18.82 -7.77 5.49
CA GLY A 234 17.91 -6.62 5.47
C GLY A 234 16.53 -6.97 4.91
N ALA A 235 15.51 -6.20 5.31
CA ALA A 235 14.12 -6.40 4.89
C ALA A 235 13.91 -6.28 3.37
N GLY A 236 14.78 -5.54 2.67
CA GLY A 236 14.76 -5.33 1.23
C GLY A 236 15.42 -6.42 0.41
N VAL A 237 16.06 -7.42 1.04
CA VAL A 237 16.73 -8.48 0.30
C VAL A 237 15.73 -9.32 -0.49
N ILE A 238 15.96 -9.46 -1.80
CA ILE A 238 15.22 -10.40 -2.65
C ILE A 238 15.46 -11.84 -2.17
N THR A 239 14.37 -12.58 -1.98
CA THR A 239 14.38 -13.94 -1.41
C THR A 239 15.33 -14.88 -2.15
N LYS A 240 15.37 -14.81 -3.48
CA LYS A 240 16.28 -15.58 -4.33
C LYS A 240 17.75 -15.41 -3.93
N ARG A 241 18.17 -14.20 -3.56
CA ARG A 241 19.57 -13.93 -3.16
C ARG A 241 19.96 -14.70 -1.90
N VAL A 242 19.05 -14.87 -0.96
CA VAL A 242 19.26 -15.69 0.24
C VAL A 242 19.29 -17.18 -0.11
N SER A 243 18.40 -17.62 -1.01
CA SER A 243 18.41 -19.00 -1.52
C SER A 243 19.70 -19.35 -2.25
N ASP A 244 20.25 -18.42 -3.03
CA ASP A 244 21.52 -18.61 -3.75
C ASP A 244 22.71 -18.67 -2.78
N LEU A 245 22.72 -17.82 -1.75
CA LEU A 245 23.72 -17.87 -0.70
C LEU A 245 23.68 -19.22 0.04
N ALA A 246 22.50 -19.70 0.41
CA ALA A 246 22.34 -21.01 1.03
C ALA A 246 22.87 -22.13 0.11
N THR A 247 22.47 -22.12 -1.16
CA THR A 247 22.88 -23.15 -2.15
C THR A 247 24.40 -23.19 -2.33
N LYS A 248 25.05 -22.02 -2.42
CA LYS A 248 26.52 -21.91 -2.50
C LYS A 248 27.25 -22.51 -1.30
N ASN A 249 26.57 -22.62 -0.15
CA ASN A 249 27.10 -23.20 1.07
C ASN A 249 26.58 -24.64 1.31
N ASN A 250 26.03 -25.30 0.27
CA ASN A 250 25.43 -26.64 0.35
C ASN A 250 24.22 -26.72 1.30
N LEU A 251 23.51 -25.60 1.47
CA LEU A 251 22.32 -25.49 2.32
C LEU A 251 21.07 -25.23 1.49
N VAL A 252 19.91 -25.42 2.10
CA VAL A 252 18.62 -25.11 1.48
C VAL A 252 17.95 -23.99 2.26
N PHE A 253 17.62 -22.89 1.59
CA PHE A 253 16.71 -21.90 2.16
C PHE A 253 15.26 -22.41 2.06
N ALA A 254 14.58 -22.46 3.19
CA ALA A 254 13.27 -23.10 3.34
C ALA A 254 12.11 -22.29 2.76
N VAL A 255 12.16 -20.95 2.86
CA VAL A 255 11.08 -20.06 2.43
C VAL A 255 11.19 -19.81 0.92
N ASP A 256 10.30 -20.40 0.14
CA ASP A 256 10.34 -20.45 -1.33
C ASP A 256 9.04 -19.99 -2.03
N PRO A 257 8.51 -18.79 -1.73
CA PRO A 257 7.34 -18.28 -2.44
C PRO A 257 7.55 -18.30 -3.96
N THR A 258 6.49 -18.49 -4.73
CA THR A 258 6.57 -18.50 -6.20
C THR A 258 7.20 -17.23 -6.77
N SER A 259 7.03 -16.10 -6.07
CA SER A 259 7.61 -14.80 -6.40
C SER A 259 9.04 -14.58 -5.89
N GLN A 260 9.78 -15.62 -5.48
CA GLN A 260 11.10 -15.49 -4.84
C GLN A 260 12.12 -14.63 -5.60
N ASP A 261 12.00 -14.53 -6.92
CA ASP A 261 12.86 -13.71 -7.77
C ASP A 261 12.59 -12.20 -7.67
N ALA A 262 11.49 -11.81 -7.01
CA ALA A 262 11.07 -10.41 -6.83
C ALA A 262 10.63 -10.07 -5.40
N CYS A 263 10.07 -11.02 -4.64
CA CYS A 263 9.62 -10.76 -3.28
C CYS A 263 10.82 -10.61 -2.32
N THR A 264 10.66 -9.77 -1.31
CA THR A 264 11.71 -9.47 -0.35
C THR A 264 11.48 -10.18 0.98
N ILE A 265 12.54 -10.35 1.77
CA ILE A 265 12.48 -10.98 3.09
C ILE A 265 11.50 -10.27 4.02
N GLY A 266 11.48 -8.93 4.03
CA GLY A 266 10.52 -8.17 4.82
C GLY A 266 9.06 -8.46 4.45
N GLY A 267 8.78 -8.61 3.15
CA GLY A 267 7.45 -9.04 2.68
C GLY A 267 7.11 -10.46 3.12
N ASN A 268 8.08 -11.39 3.05
CA ASN A 268 7.88 -12.76 3.51
C ASN A 268 7.56 -12.83 5.01
N VAL A 269 8.25 -12.03 5.83
CA VAL A 269 7.97 -11.92 7.27
C VAL A 269 6.58 -11.34 7.49
N ALA A 270 6.25 -10.20 6.86
CA ALA A 270 4.96 -9.54 7.04
C ALA A 270 3.76 -10.44 6.68
N MET A 271 3.92 -11.29 5.66
CA MET A 271 2.85 -12.17 5.15
C MET A 271 2.91 -13.61 5.65
N ASN A 272 3.91 -13.94 6.49
CA ASN A 272 4.24 -15.32 6.86
C ASN A 272 4.31 -16.25 5.63
N ALA A 273 5.04 -15.81 4.61
CA ALA A 273 5.06 -16.46 3.31
C ALA A 273 5.53 -17.92 3.40
N GLY A 274 5.07 -18.73 2.46
CA GLY A 274 5.52 -20.10 2.26
C GLY A 274 5.35 -20.49 0.80
N GLY A 275 6.07 -21.53 0.39
CA GLY A 275 5.95 -22.13 -0.93
C GLY A 275 5.89 -23.65 -0.85
N LYS A 276 6.41 -24.32 -1.86
CA LYS A 276 6.31 -25.79 -1.99
C LYS A 276 7.10 -26.50 -0.90
N LYS A 277 8.22 -25.90 -0.46
CA LYS A 277 9.06 -26.42 0.62
C LYS A 277 8.39 -26.35 2.00
N ALA A 278 7.32 -25.58 2.16
CA ALA A 278 6.64 -25.42 3.45
C ALA A 278 6.06 -26.73 4.00
N LEU A 279 5.78 -27.71 3.14
CA LEU A 279 5.40 -29.06 3.57
C LEU A 279 6.47 -29.70 4.48
N ARG A 280 7.75 -29.52 4.14
CA ARG A 280 8.86 -30.08 4.91
C ARG A 280 9.31 -29.14 6.03
N TRP A 281 9.51 -27.86 5.72
CA TRP A 281 10.20 -26.91 6.60
C TRP A 281 9.30 -25.79 7.17
N GLY A 282 8.00 -25.81 6.90
CA GLY A 282 7.08 -24.78 7.37
C GLY A 282 7.15 -23.46 6.61
N THR A 283 6.40 -22.46 7.09
CA THR A 283 6.35 -21.12 6.52
C THR A 283 7.41 -20.22 7.15
N THR A 284 7.41 -18.93 6.82
CA THR A 284 8.43 -17.97 7.29
C THR A 284 8.59 -17.97 8.81
N ILE A 285 7.48 -17.96 9.58
CA ILE A 285 7.53 -18.00 11.05
C ILE A 285 8.25 -19.24 11.61
N ASP A 286 8.17 -20.38 10.93
CA ASP A 286 8.81 -21.63 11.35
C ASP A 286 10.34 -21.55 11.24
N ASN A 287 10.86 -20.60 10.45
CA ASN A 287 12.28 -20.46 10.10
C ASN A 287 12.95 -19.20 10.70
N LEU A 288 12.18 -18.30 11.31
CA LEU A 288 12.70 -17.07 11.91
C LEU A 288 13.32 -17.33 13.28
N LEU A 289 14.57 -16.89 13.45
CA LEU A 289 15.23 -16.80 14.76
C LEU A 289 14.90 -15.50 15.46
N SER A 290 14.95 -14.38 14.73
CA SER A 290 14.53 -13.07 15.24
C SER A 290 14.24 -12.10 14.09
N TRP A 291 13.56 -11.01 14.39
CA TRP A 291 13.39 -9.87 13.49
C TRP A 291 13.32 -8.57 14.28
N LYS A 292 13.57 -7.44 13.59
CA LYS A 292 13.34 -6.09 14.12
C LYS A 292 12.22 -5.42 13.34
N MET A 293 11.46 -4.60 14.04
CA MET A 293 10.40 -3.79 13.42
C MET A 293 10.25 -2.45 14.14
N VAL A 294 9.58 -1.52 13.47
CA VAL A 294 9.18 -0.24 14.03
C VAL A 294 7.66 -0.20 14.14
N THR A 295 7.17 0.19 15.31
CA THR A 295 5.74 0.35 15.60
C THR A 295 5.21 1.72 15.16
N PRO A 296 3.88 1.93 15.10
CA PRO A 296 3.32 3.22 14.66
C PRO A 296 3.71 4.44 15.51
N ASP A 297 4.03 4.26 16.79
CA ASP A 297 4.59 5.30 17.67
C ASP A 297 6.10 5.55 17.43
N GLY A 298 6.70 4.79 16.50
CA GLY A 298 8.10 4.88 16.12
C GLY A 298 9.06 4.26 17.14
N SER A 299 8.57 3.33 17.96
CA SER A 299 9.40 2.53 18.86
C SER A 299 9.98 1.32 18.12
N TRP A 300 11.20 0.93 18.48
CA TRP A 300 11.82 -0.28 17.93
C TRP A 300 11.43 -1.49 18.76
N LEU A 301 11.07 -2.57 18.07
CA LEU A 301 10.94 -3.90 18.67
C LEU A 301 11.96 -4.85 18.06
N ARG A 302 12.53 -5.72 18.89
CA ARG A 302 13.18 -6.96 18.46
C ARG A 302 12.40 -8.13 19.01
N VAL A 303 11.96 -9.00 18.12
CA VAL A 303 11.29 -10.24 18.48
C VAL A 303 12.23 -11.40 18.24
N GLU A 304 12.48 -12.22 19.25
CA GLU A 304 13.36 -13.39 19.21
C GLU A 304 12.56 -14.64 19.55
N ARG A 305 12.69 -15.69 18.74
CA ARG A 305 12.08 -16.98 19.01
C ARG A 305 12.95 -17.76 19.99
N LEU A 306 12.38 -18.06 21.15
CA LEU A 306 13.07 -18.82 22.20
C LEU A 306 13.02 -20.32 21.87
N GLU A 307 14.09 -21.03 22.23
CA GLU A 307 14.20 -22.49 22.12
C GLU A 307 13.80 -23.04 20.74
N HIS A 308 14.35 -22.43 19.68
CA HIS A 308 14.02 -22.80 18.31
C HIS A 308 14.30 -24.29 18.04
N ASN A 309 13.24 -25.06 17.74
CA ASN A 309 13.30 -26.51 17.56
C ASN A 309 13.84 -26.99 16.19
N GLN A 310 14.25 -26.05 15.32
CA GLN A 310 14.74 -26.30 13.96
C GLN A 310 13.76 -27.08 13.07
N ASP A 311 12.48 -27.01 13.41
CA ASP A 311 11.38 -27.61 12.66
C ASP A 311 10.12 -26.75 12.86
N LYS A 312 9.01 -27.23 12.32
CA LYS A 312 7.70 -26.58 12.35
C LYS A 312 7.22 -26.39 13.78
N ILE A 313 6.67 -25.21 14.06
CA ILE A 313 6.06 -24.83 15.34
C ILE A 313 4.96 -25.81 15.74
N GLN A 314 4.24 -26.39 14.78
CA GLN A 314 3.14 -27.34 15.00
C GLN A 314 3.55 -28.64 15.73
N LEU A 315 4.85 -28.94 15.79
CA LEU A 315 5.37 -30.10 16.52
C LEU A 315 5.54 -29.83 18.02
N LEU A 316 5.39 -28.57 18.43
CA LEU A 316 5.50 -28.13 19.81
C LEU A 316 4.12 -28.06 20.46
N LYS A 317 4.07 -28.10 21.79
CA LYS A 317 2.87 -27.76 22.56
C LYS A 317 2.66 -26.24 22.58
N SER A 318 3.75 -25.49 22.74
CA SER A 318 3.76 -24.03 22.78
C SER A 318 5.06 -23.51 22.19
N VAL A 319 5.05 -22.24 21.77
CA VAL A 319 6.22 -21.50 21.32
C VAL A 319 6.27 -20.16 22.06
N SER A 320 7.47 -19.73 22.43
CA SER A 320 7.68 -18.48 23.17
C SER A 320 8.54 -17.52 22.36
N PHE A 321 8.18 -16.25 22.42
CA PHE A 321 8.89 -15.15 21.77
C PHE A 321 9.26 -14.11 22.81
N LYS A 322 10.53 -13.73 22.86
CA LYS A 322 10.99 -12.59 23.65
C LYS A 322 10.84 -11.33 22.80
N ILE A 323 10.13 -10.35 23.33
CA ILE A 323 9.87 -9.07 22.67
C ILE A 323 10.61 -8.00 23.46
N ASP A 324 11.68 -7.47 22.87
CA ASP A 324 12.46 -6.38 23.43
C ASP A 324 11.99 -5.05 22.81
N THR A 325 11.63 -4.08 23.64
CA THR A 325 11.55 -2.68 23.19
C THR A 325 12.96 -2.09 23.22
N LEU A 326 13.39 -1.50 22.12
CA LEU A 326 14.73 -0.94 21.95
C LEU A 326 14.70 0.58 21.91
N LYS A 327 15.83 1.20 22.26
CA LYS A 327 16.09 2.62 21.97
C LYS A 327 16.27 2.85 20.46
N ASP A 328 16.34 4.12 20.08
CA ASP A 328 16.54 4.56 18.69
C ASP A 328 17.88 4.08 18.06
N ASP A 329 18.82 3.57 18.87
CA ASP A 329 20.05 2.92 18.40
C ASP A 329 19.86 1.49 17.88
N CYS A 330 18.63 0.96 17.96
CA CYS A 330 18.23 -0.40 17.59
C CYS A 330 19.03 -1.51 18.29
N LYS A 331 19.62 -1.23 19.46
CA LYS A 331 20.51 -2.15 20.18
C LYS A 331 20.19 -2.21 21.67
N THR A 332 20.05 -1.04 22.29
CA THR A 332 19.86 -0.93 23.75
C THR A 332 18.45 -1.32 24.12
N VAL A 333 18.30 -2.37 24.93
CA VAL A 333 17.00 -2.84 25.43
C VAL A 333 16.49 -1.91 26.52
N VAL A 334 15.24 -1.48 26.41
CA VAL A 334 14.52 -0.64 27.40
C VAL A 334 13.64 -1.50 28.28
N SER A 335 12.90 -2.44 27.67
CA SER A 335 12.04 -3.39 28.35
C SER A 335 11.99 -4.69 27.56
N SER A 336 11.64 -5.77 28.25
CA SER A 336 11.46 -7.09 27.65
C SER A 336 10.19 -7.73 28.19
N GLU A 337 9.48 -8.42 27.32
CA GLU A 337 8.39 -9.32 27.71
C GLU A 337 8.51 -10.65 26.96
N VAL A 338 7.78 -11.66 27.42
CA VAL A 338 7.74 -12.97 26.77
C VAL A 338 6.30 -13.32 26.42
N LEU A 339 6.03 -13.48 25.13
CA LEU A 339 4.76 -13.93 24.60
C LEU A 339 4.84 -15.45 24.37
N THR A 340 4.03 -16.22 25.10
CA THR A 340 3.93 -17.67 24.90
C THR A 340 2.59 -18.02 24.26
N ILE A 341 2.64 -18.72 23.14
CA ILE A 341 1.48 -19.04 22.32
C ILE A 341 1.34 -20.57 22.23
N ASP A 342 0.12 -21.07 22.41
CA ASP A 342 -0.20 -22.47 22.10
C ASP A 342 -0.02 -22.69 20.59
N ALA A 343 0.84 -23.64 20.22
CA ALA A 343 1.20 -23.90 18.83
C ALA A 343 -0.04 -24.25 17.97
N LYS A 344 -1.07 -24.85 18.56
CA LYS A 344 -2.33 -25.20 17.88
C LYS A 344 -3.15 -23.97 17.49
N LYS A 345 -2.95 -22.84 18.16
CA LYS A 345 -3.60 -21.57 17.79
C LYS A 345 -2.89 -20.90 16.62
N LEU A 346 -1.56 -21.05 16.53
CA LEU A 346 -0.79 -20.58 15.38
C LEU A 346 -1.03 -21.41 14.13
N ARG A 347 -1.40 -22.70 14.25
CA ARG A 347 -1.78 -23.52 13.09
C ARG A 347 -2.80 -24.59 13.52
N LYS A 348 -4.02 -24.48 12.99
CA LYS A 348 -5.08 -25.47 13.21
C LYS A 348 -4.61 -26.86 12.78
N SER A 349 -4.80 -27.84 13.67
CA SER A 349 -4.44 -29.23 13.41
C SER A 349 -5.14 -29.78 12.17
N GLY A 350 -4.42 -30.58 11.38
CA GLY A 350 -4.92 -31.20 10.15
C GLY A 350 -4.81 -30.34 8.89
N LEU A 351 -4.41 -29.07 8.99
CA LEU A 351 -4.16 -28.21 7.84
C LEU A 351 -2.65 -28.05 7.59
N GLY A 352 -2.21 -28.25 6.35
CA GLY A 352 -0.83 -27.98 5.94
C GLY A 352 -0.50 -26.48 6.00
N LYS A 353 -1.40 -25.63 5.50
CA LYS A 353 -1.39 -24.17 5.66
C LYS A 353 -2.73 -23.76 6.28
N ASP A 354 -2.69 -23.17 7.47
CA ASP A 354 -3.88 -22.66 8.16
C ASP A 354 -3.96 -21.15 8.00
N VAL A 355 -5.03 -20.63 7.39
CA VAL A 355 -5.25 -19.19 7.15
C VAL A 355 -6.27 -18.56 8.11
N THR A 356 -6.78 -19.30 9.10
CA THR A 356 -7.90 -18.87 9.96
C THR A 356 -7.49 -17.87 11.04
N ASN A 357 -6.33 -18.07 11.68
CA ASN A 357 -5.77 -17.12 12.64
C ASN A 357 -4.87 -16.10 11.95
N LYS A 358 -5.41 -14.94 11.56
CA LYS A 358 -4.68 -13.88 10.86
C LYS A 358 -3.69 -13.13 11.77
N PHE A 359 -4.05 -12.92 13.04
CA PHE A 359 -3.29 -12.10 14.00
C PHE A 359 -2.23 -12.87 14.78
N LEU A 360 -2.14 -14.19 14.61
CA LEU A 360 -1.14 -15.04 15.24
C LEU A 360 -1.03 -14.82 16.76
N ASP A 361 -2.18 -14.70 17.42
CA ASP A 361 -2.30 -14.44 18.87
C ASP A 361 -1.51 -13.20 19.36
N GLY A 362 -1.39 -12.18 18.51
CA GLY A 362 -0.77 -10.90 18.86
C GLY A 362 0.74 -10.83 18.62
N LEU A 363 1.33 -11.81 17.93
CA LEU A 363 2.74 -11.79 17.57
C LEU A 363 3.08 -10.58 16.66
N PRO A 364 3.96 -9.65 17.07
CA PRO A 364 4.17 -8.42 16.32
C PRO A 364 4.84 -8.60 14.95
N GLY A 365 4.35 -7.86 13.96
CA GLY A 365 5.03 -7.70 12.66
C GLY A 365 4.90 -8.87 11.69
N ILE A 366 4.11 -9.88 12.05
CA ILE A 366 3.83 -11.02 11.19
C ILE A 366 2.32 -11.27 11.16
N GLN A 367 1.78 -11.36 9.95
CA GLN A 367 0.39 -11.70 9.70
C GLN A 367 0.34 -12.92 8.78
N LYS A 368 -0.75 -13.69 8.82
CA LYS A 368 -0.95 -14.74 7.82
C LYS A 368 -1.69 -14.22 6.59
N GLU A 369 -1.07 -14.33 5.42
CA GLU A 369 -1.75 -14.15 4.13
C GLU A 369 -2.12 -15.50 3.47
N GLY A 370 -3.20 -15.49 2.68
CA GLY A 370 -3.63 -16.60 1.83
C GLY A 370 -5.15 -16.67 1.67
N CYS A 371 -5.58 -16.82 0.41
CA CYS A 371 -6.85 -17.40 -0.03
C CYS A 371 -6.70 -18.88 -0.44
N ASP A 372 -5.54 -19.50 -0.13
CA ASP A 372 -5.25 -20.87 -0.51
C ASP A 372 -5.91 -21.85 0.46
N GLY A 373 -7.22 -21.98 0.33
CA GLY A 373 -7.95 -23.19 0.66
C GLY A 373 -8.68 -23.59 -0.63
N PHE A 374 -8.28 -24.71 -1.22
CA PHE A 374 -9.14 -25.40 -2.17
C PHE A 374 -10.43 -25.84 -1.46
#